data_AF-A0A7V1KLY4-F1
#
_entry.id   AF-A0A7V1KLY4-F1
#
_cell.length_a   1.000
_cell.length_b   1.000
_cell.length_c   1.000
_cell.angle_alpha   90.00
_cell.angle_beta   90.00
_cell.angle_gamma   90.00
#
_symmetry.space_group_name_H-M   'P 1'
#
loop_
_entity.id
_entity.type
_entity.pdbx_description
1 polymer ?
#
loop_
_entity_poly.entity_id
_entity_poly.type
_entity_poly.pdbx_seq_one_letter_code
_entity_poly.pdbx_strand_id
1 'polypeptide(L)'
;TMQIVKHLSPEVPFRAFTNALTHAVELALHPQVDVYVVGGYLRGVSYAMVGRLARQALDGVYFDLAFLGANGVSLEHGVTIPALEEAETAAEVVRHARKTVLVADHSKFGVVTHGKIADLSEVDAIITNRPLPPALSRALEELDVELLVAEKGGDGQEKTDGPLDT
;
A
#
# COMPACT_ATOMS: atom_id res chain seq x y z
N THR A 1 0.00 4.52 -1.78
CA THR A 1 -0.39 3.34 -2.57
C THR A 1 -0.96 3.70 -3.94
N MET A 2 -1.80 4.74 -4.11
CA MET A 2 -2.30 5.15 -5.44
C MET A 2 -1.22 5.32 -6.51
N GLN A 3 -0.05 5.88 -6.16
CA GLN A 3 1.05 6.02 -7.12
C GLN A 3 1.59 4.68 -7.62
N ILE A 4 1.50 3.61 -6.84
CA ILE A 4 1.86 2.27 -7.31
C ILE A 4 0.91 1.86 -8.43
N VAL A 5 -0.40 1.95 -8.18
CA VAL A 5 -1.44 1.60 -9.17
C VAL A 5 -1.17 2.29 -10.51
N LYS A 6 -0.88 3.60 -10.49
CA LYS A 6 -0.62 4.40 -11.69
C LYS A 6 0.65 4.03 -12.47
N HIS A 7 1.59 3.35 -11.83
CA HIS A 7 2.88 3.00 -12.41
C HIS A 7 3.07 1.48 -12.54
N LEU A 8 2.01 0.68 -12.38
CA LEU A 8 2.06 -0.74 -12.70
C LEU A 8 2.29 -0.91 -14.21
N SER A 9 3.15 -1.87 -14.55
CA SER A 9 3.43 -2.16 -15.96
C SER A 9 2.14 -2.60 -16.66
N PRO A 10 1.77 -1.99 -17.81
CA PRO A 10 0.57 -2.35 -18.54
C PRO A 10 0.66 -3.70 -19.26
N GLU A 11 1.85 -4.32 -19.28
CA GLU A 11 2.14 -5.58 -19.98
C GLU A 11 2.05 -6.81 -19.07
N VAL A 12 1.87 -6.62 -17.76
CA VAL A 12 1.83 -7.70 -16.79
C VAL A 12 0.37 -7.99 -16.44
N PRO A 13 -0.15 -9.20 -16.76
CA PRO A 13 -1.48 -9.59 -16.31
C PRO A 13 -1.45 -10.05 -14.84
N PHE A 14 -2.40 -9.54 -14.04
CA PHE A 14 -2.57 -9.95 -12.65
C PHE A 14 -4.00 -9.73 -12.17
N ARG A 15 -4.33 -10.28 -10.99
CA ARG A 15 -5.60 -10.02 -10.30
C ARG A 15 -5.35 -9.05 -9.16
N ALA A 16 -6.07 -7.95 -9.16
CA ALA A 16 -6.00 -6.96 -8.10
C ALA A 16 -7.20 -7.10 -7.17
N PHE A 17 -6.95 -7.22 -5.87
CA PHE A 17 -7.97 -7.07 -4.84
C PHE A 17 -7.76 -5.73 -4.15
N THR A 18 -8.82 -4.94 -4.04
CA THR A 18 -8.74 -3.64 -3.37
C THR A 18 -10.03 -3.35 -2.62
N ASN A 19 -9.89 -2.81 -1.41
CA ASN A 19 -11.01 -2.23 -0.68
C ASN A 19 -11.15 -0.72 -0.96
N ALA A 20 -10.22 -0.08 -1.66
CA ALA A 20 -10.33 1.34 -2.00
C ALA A 20 -11.02 1.52 -3.36
N LEU A 21 -12.19 2.17 -3.38
CA LEU A 21 -12.94 2.40 -4.62
C LEU A 21 -12.15 3.25 -5.62
N THR A 22 -11.39 4.22 -5.12
CA THR A 22 -10.51 5.05 -5.96
C THR A 22 -9.45 4.21 -6.67
N HIS A 23 -8.90 3.20 -6.00
CA HIS A 23 -7.91 2.30 -6.59
C HIS A 23 -8.59 1.33 -7.58
N ALA A 24 -9.79 0.86 -7.27
CA ALA A 24 -10.54 -0.01 -8.17
C ALA A 24 -10.81 0.66 -9.52
N VAL A 25 -11.23 1.94 -9.50
CA VAL A 25 -11.50 2.72 -10.72
C VAL A 25 -10.23 2.91 -11.54
N GLU A 26 -9.10 3.26 -10.90
CA GLU A 26 -7.82 3.42 -11.61
C GLU A 26 -7.33 2.08 -12.19
N LEU A 27 -7.38 0.99 -11.41
CA LEU A 27 -6.99 -0.34 -11.85
C LEU A 27 -7.84 -0.84 -13.03
N ALA A 28 -9.12 -0.50 -13.07
CA ALA A 28 -10.03 -0.89 -14.15
C ALA A 28 -9.68 -0.25 -15.51
N LEU A 29 -8.81 0.77 -15.53
CA LEU A 29 -8.27 1.34 -16.77
C LEU A 29 -7.21 0.43 -17.41
N HIS A 30 -6.69 -0.56 -16.68
CA HIS A 30 -5.69 -1.50 -17.19
C HIS A 30 -6.36 -2.77 -17.74
N PRO A 31 -6.33 -3.02 -19.06
CA PRO A 31 -7.09 -4.10 -19.70
C PRO A 31 -6.59 -5.51 -19.34
N GLN A 32 -5.39 -5.63 -18.79
CA GLN A 32 -4.80 -6.90 -18.38
C GLN A 32 -5.02 -7.23 -16.89
N VAL A 33 -5.78 -6.39 -16.17
CA VAL A 33 -5.98 -6.51 -14.73
C VAL A 33 -7.42 -6.90 -14.43
N ASP A 34 -7.62 -8.07 -13.83
CA ASP A 34 -8.91 -8.43 -13.24
C ASP A 34 -9.04 -7.75 -11.88
N VAL A 35 -10.06 -6.89 -11.71
CA VAL A 35 -10.25 -6.12 -10.47
C VAL A 35 -11.36 -6.71 -9.62
N TYR A 36 -11.01 -7.17 -8.42
CA TYR A 36 -11.91 -7.59 -7.37
C TYR A 36 -12.04 -6.46 -6.33
N VAL A 37 -13.26 -5.94 -6.18
CA VAL A 37 -13.55 -4.92 -5.17
C VAL A 37 -14.05 -5.61 -3.92
N VAL A 38 -13.32 -5.46 -2.81
CA VAL A 38 -13.73 -5.97 -1.51
C VAL A 38 -14.96 -5.19 -1.06
N GLY A 39 -16.07 -5.89 -0.84
CA GLY A 39 -17.35 -5.28 -0.44
C GLY A 39 -17.34 -4.74 0.99
N GLY A 40 -18.49 -4.24 1.45
CA GLY A 40 -18.67 -3.81 2.84
C GLY A 40 -19.23 -2.40 3.00
N TYR A 41 -18.87 -1.72 4.10
CA TYR A 41 -19.29 -0.35 4.36
C TYR A 41 -18.30 0.65 3.75
N LEU A 42 -18.79 1.56 2.90
CA LEU A 42 -17.96 2.61 2.32
C LEU A 42 -17.72 3.72 3.35
N ARG A 43 -16.48 3.88 3.79
CA ARG A 43 -16.07 4.99 4.63
C ARG A 43 -15.84 6.24 3.77
N GLY A 44 -16.73 7.24 3.91
CA GLY A 44 -16.73 8.41 3.03
C GLY A 44 -15.49 9.29 3.06
N VAL A 45 -14.69 9.25 4.14
CA VAL A 45 -13.48 10.08 4.27
C VAL A 45 -12.30 9.53 3.44
N SER A 46 -12.16 8.20 3.36
CA SER A 46 -11.06 7.53 2.63
C SER A 46 -11.49 6.86 1.34
N TYR A 47 -12.80 6.73 1.12
CA TYR A 47 -13.41 5.91 0.07
C TYR A 47 -12.96 4.44 0.12
N ALA A 48 -12.66 3.94 1.32
CA ALA A 48 -12.33 2.55 1.59
C ALA A 48 -13.55 1.77 2.08
N MET A 49 -13.68 0.54 1.61
CA MET A 49 -14.64 -0.46 2.06
C MET A 49 -14.09 -1.12 3.32
N VAL A 50 -14.86 -1.08 4.40
CA VAL A 50 -14.43 -1.51 5.73
C VAL A 50 -15.55 -2.29 6.45
N GLY A 51 -15.22 -2.77 7.65
CA GLY A 51 -16.14 -3.43 8.56
C GLY A 51 -16.29 -4.92 8.29
N ARG A 52 -17.25 -5.54 8.99
CA ARG A 52 -17.42 -7.00 9.00
C ARG A 52 -17.53 -7.62 7.61
N LEU A 53 -18.34 -7.03 6.73
CA LEU A 53 -18.54 -7.56 5.38
C LEU A 53 -17.26 -7.48 4.52
N ALA A 54 -16.43 -6.45 4.70
CA ALA A 54 -15.15 -6.36 4.01
C ALA A 54 -14.20 -7.47 4.47
N ARG A 55 -14.09 -7.67 5.78
CA ARG A 55 -13.26 -8.75 6.36
C ARG A 55 -13.73 -10.14 5.93
N GLN A 56 -15.04 -10.40 5.96
CA GLN A 56 -15.59 -11.67 5.48
C GLN A 56 -15.35 -11.93 4.00
N ALA A 57 -15.33 -10.88 3.18
CA ALA A 57 -15.00 -11.03 1.75
C ALA A 57 -13.52 -11.39 1.52
N LEU A 58 -12.66 -11.22 2.52
CA LEU A 58 -11.26 -11.63 2.48
C LEU A 58 -11.04 -13.06 3.00
N ASP A 59 -12.06 -13.69 3.61
CA ASP A 59 -11.95 -15.06 4.14
C ASP A 59 -11.61 -16.04 3.01
N GLY A 60 -10.48 -16.74 3.14
CA GLY A 60 -10.01 -17.71 2.14
C GLY A 60 -9.44 -17.09 0.87
N VAL A 61 -9.26 -15.77 0.83
CA VAL A 61 -8.51 -15.08 -0.23
C VAL A 61 -7.07 -14.96 0.23
N TYR A 62 -6.13 -15.46 -0.59
CA TYR A 62 -4.70 -15.39 -0.31
C TYR A 62 -4.00 -14.52 -1.35
N PHE A 63 -3.07 -13.68 -0.89
CA PHE A 63 -2.36 -12.72 -1.74
C PHE A 63 -0.91 -13.13 -1.92
N ASP A 64 -0.41 -13.09 -3.15
CA ASP A 64 1.03 -13.23 -3.39
C ASP A 64 1.80 -11.99 -2.90
N LEU A 65 1.20 -10.82 -3.06
CA LEU A 65 1.79 -9.53 -2.72
C LEU A 65 0.71 -8.54 -2.26
N ALA A 66 0.93 -7.90 -1.11
CA ALA A 66 0.07 -6.85 -0.58
C ALA A 66 0.85 -5.53 -0.46
N PHE A 67 0.28 -4.44 -0.98
CA PHE A 67 0.79 -3.09 -0.76
C PHE A 67 -0.11 -2.33 0.21
N LEU A 68 0.45 -1.89 1.33
CA LEU A 68 -0.28 -1.19 2.38
C LEU A 68 0.31 0.20 2.63
N GLY A 69 -0.56 1.17 2.91
CA GLY A 69 -0.14 2.48 3.40
C GLY A 69 -0.03 2.49 4.93
N ALA A 70 0.72 3.44 5.49
CA ALA A 70 0.77 3.70 6.92
C ALA A 70 0.63 5.19 7.25
N ASN A 71 0.17 5.47 8.46
CA ASN A 71 0.23 6.80 9.06
C ASN A 71 1.16 6.86 10.28
N GLY A 72 1.54 5.70 10.83
CA GLY A 72 2.58 5.57 11.84
C GLY A 72 3.33 4.26 11.68
N VAL A 73 4.65 4.31 11.86
CA VAL A 73 5.57 3.17 11.85
C VAL A 73 6.49 3.31 13.06
N SER A 74 6.44 2.35 13.97
CA SER A 74 7.22 2.35 15.21
C SER A 74 7.82 0.98 15.45
N LEU A 75 9.06 0.95 15.97
CA LEU A 75 9.72 -0.31 16.36
C LEU A 75 8.95 -1.05 17.46
N GLU A 76 8.30 -0.31 18.35
CA GLU A 76 7.59 -0.89 19.51
C GLU A 76 6.12 -1.19 19.20
N HIS A 77 5.48 -0.37 18.36
CA HIS A 77 4.03 -0.44 18.14
C HIS A 77 3.64 -0.97 16.75
N GLY A 78 4.62 -1.24 15.89
CA GLY A 78 4.40 -1.73 14.54
C GLY A 78 3.87 -0.67 13.58
N VAL A 79 3.02 -1.11 12.65
CA VAL A 79 2.37 -0.29 11.63
C VAL A 79 0.98 0.12 12.10
N THR A 80 0.70 1.42 12.06
CA THR A 80 -0.59 1.96 12.52
C THR A 80 -1.22 2.94 11.52
N ILE A 81 -2.55 2.99 11.53
CA ILE A 81 -3.37 3.99 10.83
C ILE A 81 -4.47 4.59 11.72
N PRO A 82 -5.03 5.77 11.41
CA PRO A 82 -5.89 6.49 12.34
C PRO A 82 -7.28 5.87 12.50
N ALA A 83 -7.77 5.14 11.49
CA ALA A 83 -9.11 4.56 11.47
C ALA A 83 -9.07 3.08 11.86
N LEU A 84 -9.77 2.70 12.93
CA LEU A 84 -9.78 1.34 13.46
C LEU A 84 -10.34 0.33 12.45
N GLU A 85 -11.45 0.66 11.76
CA GLU A 85 -12.05 -0.28 10.82
C GLU A 85 -11.18 -0.52 9.57
N GLU A 86 -10.42 0.51 9.15
CA GLU A 86 -9.43 0.36 8.09
C GLU A 86 -8.27 -0.51 8.58
N ALA A 87 -7.82 -0.32 9.83
CA ALA A 87 -6.70 -1.09 10.40
C ALA A 87 -7.06 -2.57 10.51
N GLU A 88 -8.27 -2.88 10.98
CA GLU A 88 -8.80 -4.25 11.04
C GLU A 88 -8.84 -4.89 9.65
N THR A 89 -9.27 -4.16 8.63
CA THR A 89 -9.36 -4.69 7.26
C THR A 89 -7.97 -4.92 6.66
N ALA A 90 -7.03 -3.99 6.87
CA ALA A 90 -5.65 -4.15 6.42
C ALA A 90 -4.94 -5.29 7.17
N ALA A 91 -5.22 -5.50 8.45
CA ALA A 91 -4.67 -6.61 9.22
C ALA A 91 -5.10 -7.97 8.67
N GLU A 92 -6.35 -8.11 8.19
CA GLU A 92 -6.77 -9.33 7.48
C GLU A 92 -5.99 -9.55 6.18
N VAL A 93 -5.63 -8.47 5.47
CA VAL A 93 -4.80 -8.58 4.26
C VAL A 93 -3.40 -9.08 4.62
N VAL A 94 -2.77 -8.53 5.67
CA VAL A 94 -1.44 -8.97 6.13
C VAL A 94 -1.44 -10.46 6.47
N ARG A 95 -2.45 -10.94 7.22
CA ARG A 95 -2.52 -12.36 7.61
C ARG A 95 -2.65 -13.33 6.44
N HIS A 96 -3.21 -12.87 5.32
CA HIS A 96 -3.41 -13.68 4.12
C HIS A 96 -2.38 -13.42 3.01
N ALA A 97 -1.43 -12.51 3.22
CA ALA A 97 -0.41 -12.16 2.24
C ALA A 97 0.85 -13.00 2.43
N ARG A 98 1.40 -13.53 1.33
CA ARG A 98 2.72 -14.16 1.29
C ARG A 98 3.84 -13.13 1.45
N LYS A 99 3.69 -11.96 0.84
CA LYS A 99 4.61 -10.82 0.97
C LYS A 99 3.84 -9.53 1.21
N THR A 100 4.18 -8.83 2.29
CA THR A 100 3.61 -7.54 2.68
C THR A 100 4.64 -6.44 2.45
N VAL A 101 4.28 -5.47 1.62
CA VAL A 101 5.09 -4.29 1.32
C VAL A 101 4.40 -3.05 1.85
N LEU A 102 5.05 -2.38 2.79
CA LEU A 102 4.60 -1.12 3.33
C LEU A 102 5.09 0.06 2.48
N VAL A 103 4.24 1.05 2.29
CA VAL A 103 4.58 2.27 1.57
C VAL A 103 4.34 3.45 2.51
N ALA A 104 5.42 4.02 3.00
CA ALA A 104 5.38 5.08 3.99
C ALA A 104 6.48 6.10 3.73
N ASP A 105 6.09 7.37 3.55
CA ASP A 105 7.07 8.44 3.54
C ASP A 105 7.79 8.53 4.91
N HIS A 106 8.97 9.12 4.92
CA HIS A 106 9.80 9.20 6.11
C HIS A 106 9.13 9.88 7.32
N SER A 107 8.07 10.68 7.12
CA SER A 107 7.40 11.40 8.21
C SER A 107 6.56 10.47 9.08
N LYS A 108 6.32 9.23 8.63
CA LYS A 108 5.53 8.24 9.36
C LYS A 108 6.33 7.45 10.39
N PHE A 109 7.66 7.50 10.33
CA PHE A 109 8.51 6.75 11.26
C PHE A 109 8.64 7.46 12.61
N GLY A 110 8.57 6.68 13.69
CA GLY A 110 8.50 7.17 15.07
C GLY A 110 7.11 7.68 15.46
N VAL A 111 6.11 7.51 14.60
CA VAL A 111 4.72 7.94 14.84
C VAL A 111 3.87 6.73 15.19
N VAL A 112 2.94 6.91 16.14
CA VAL A 112 1.93 5.93 16.51
C VAL A 112 0.56 6.58 16.35
N THR A 113 -0.36 5.87 15.70
CA THR A 113 -1.76 6.27 15.53
C THR A 113 -2.69 5.21 16.13
N HIS A 114 -4.00 5.37 15.98
CA HIS A 114 -4.97 4.64 16.80
C HIS A 114 -5.08 3.13 16.51
N GLY A 115 -5.06 2.71 15.25
CA GLY A 115 -5.31 1.32 14.85
C GLY A 115 -4.05 0.62 14.37
N LYS A 116 -3.72 -0.53 14.97
CA LYS A 116 -2.61 -1.38 14.54
C LYS A 116 -3.01 -2.27 13.37
N ILE A 117 -2.18 -2.28 12.33
CA ILE A 117 -2.30 -3.18 11.17
C ILE A 117 -1.50 -4.46 11.42
N ALA A 118 -0.23 -4.30 11.78
CA ALA A 118 0.74 -5.39 11.87
C ALA A 118 1.92 -5.01 12.77
N ASP A 119 2.60 -6.00 13.33
CA ASP A 119 3.95 -5.86 13.83
C ASP A 119 4.95 -5.67 12.68
N LEU A 120 6.10 -5.04 12.94
CA LEU A 120 7.11 -4.85 11.90
C LEU A 120 7.69 -6.17 11.40
N SER A 121 7.73 -7.20 12.24
CA SER A 121 8.16 -8.56 11.85
C SER A 121 7.18 -9.28 10.91
N GLU A 122 5.98 -8.73 10.70
CA GLU A 122 4.99 -9.24 9.73
C GLU A 122 5.07 -8.49 8.38
N VAL A 123 6.02 -7.56 8.24
CA VAL A 123 6.24 -6.77 7.02
C VAL A 123 7.54 -7.21 6.38
N ASP A 124 7.50 -7.62 5.12
CA ASP A 124 8.70 -8.08 4.41
C ASP A 124 9.54 -6.93 3.84
N ALA A 125 8.89 -5.84 3.43
CA ALA A 125 9.59 -4.69 2.87
C ALA A 125 8.90 -3.36 3.16
N ILE A 126 9.68 -2.29 3.24
CA ILE A 126 9.20 -0.92 3.40
C ILE A 126 9.79 -0.05 2.29
N ILE A 127 8.92 0.61 1.53
CA ILE A 127 9.27 1.64 0.56
C ILE A 127 9.09 3.01 1.19
N THR A 128 10.16 3.83 1.17
CA THR A 128 10.16 5.20 1.67
C THR A 128 10.78 6.19 0.69
N ASN A 129 10.60 7.50 0.91
CA ASN A 129 11.01 8.55 -0.02
C ASN A 129 12.37 9.19 0.29
N ARG A 130 13.05 8.77 1.37
CA ARG A 130 14.42 9.17 1.69
C ARG A 130 15.06 8.17 2.66
N PRO A 131 16.39 8.16 2.81
CA PRO A 131 17.05 7.31 3.79
C PRO A 131 16.53 7.55 5.22
N LEU A 132 16.44 6.47 5.99
CA LEU A 132 16.09 6.50 7.41
C LEU A 132 17.35 6.67 8.28
N PRO A 133 17.21 7.13 9.54
CA PRO A 133 18.33 7.18 10.47
C PRO A 133 19.00 5.79 10.62
N PRO A 134 20.33 5.69 10.72
CA PRO A 134 21.04 4.40 10.73
C PRO A 134 20.56 3.42 11.80
N ALA A 135 20.16 3.92 12.98
CA ALA A 135 19.62 3.08 14.05
C ALA A 135 18.30 2.40 13.65
N LEU A 136 17.43 3.12 12.93
CA LEU A 136 16.16 2.59 12.46
C LEU A 136 16.36 1.61 11.32
N SER A 137 17.26 1.91 10.38
CA SER A 137 17.58 0.98 9.28
C SER A 137 18.14 -0.34 9.79
N ARG A 138 19.04 -0.31 10.78
CA ARG A 138 19.57 -1.55 11.41
C ARG A 138 18.49 -2.34 12.13
N ALA A 139 17.60 -1.67 12.85
CA ALA A 139 16.52 -2.35 13.54
C ALA A 139 15.55 -3.04 12.55
N LEU A 140 15.32 -2.45 11.36
CA LEU A 140 14.56 -3.09 10.29
C LEU A 140 15.30 -4.31 9.72
N GLU A 141 16.60 -4.20 9.50
CA GLU A 141 17.45 -5.32 9.04
C GLU A 141 17.47 -6.48 10.03
N GLU A 142 17.56 -6.20 11.34
CA GLU A 142 17.48 -7.22 12.40
C GLU A 142 16.12 -7.95 12.44
N LEU A 143 15.07 -7.31 11.93
CA LEU A 143 13.73 -7.87 11.80
C LEU A 143 13.49 -8.55 10.43
N ASP A 144 14.52 -8.66 9.58
CA ASP A 144 14.45 -9.17 8.21
C ASP A 144 13.51 -8.36 7.29
N VAL A 145 13.41 -7.04 7.55
CA VAL A 145 12.58 -6.11 6.79
C VAL A 145 13.44 -5.36 5.78
N GLU A 146 13.18 -5.59 4.49
CA GLU A 146 13.88 -4.92 3.39
C GLU A 146 13.51 -3.44 3.31
N LEU A 147 14.49 -2.54 3.41
CA LEU A 147 14.27 -1.09 3.26
C LEU A 147 14.62 -0.63 1.84
N LEU A 148 13.60 -0.17 1.10
CA LEU A 148 13.74 0.39 -0.25
C LEU A 148 13.54 1.91 -0.20
N VAL A 149 14.54 2.66 -0.65
CA VAL A 149 14.45 4.12 -0.76
C VAL A 149 14.15 4.48 -2.22
N ALA A 150 12.96 5.00 -2.46
CA ALA A 150 12.57 5.50 -3.78
C ALA A 150 13.39 6.73 -4.16
N GLU A 151 13.98 6.70 -5.34
CA GLU A 151 14.61 7.86 -5.94
C GLU A 151 13.54 8.86 -6.43
N LYS A 152 13.89 10.14 -6.49
CA LYS A 152 13.03 11.10 -7.20
C LYS A 152 13.00 10.69 -8.66
N GLY A 153 11.83 10.30 -9.17
CA GLY A 153 11.62 10.16 -10.61
C GLY A 153 11.98 11.48 -11.28
N GLY A 154 12.85 11.44 -12.30
CA GLY A 154 13.09 12.60 -13.14
C GLY A 154 11.76 13.05 -13.75
N ASP A 155 11.48 14.34 -13.70
CA ASP A 155 10.34 14.92 -14.40
C ASP A 155 10.39 14.43 -15.85
N GLY A 156 9.37 13.68 -16.25
CA GLY A 156 9.24 13.22 -17.63
C GLY A 156 9.35 14.43 -18.55
N GLN A 157 10.24 14.33 -19.54
CA GLN A 157 10.45 15.33 -20.57
C GLN A 157 9.11 15.96 -20.99
N GLU A 158 8.99 17.27 -20.87
CA GLU A 158 8.01 18.06 -21.61
C GLU A 158 8.06 17.59 -23.06
N LYS A 159 7.00 16.91 -23.51
CA LYS A 159 6.75 16.77 -24.94
C LYS A 159 6.58 18.20 -25.46
N THR A 160 7.64 18.74 -26.05
CA THR A 160 7.53 19.89 -26.94
C THR A 160 6.61 19.47 -28.08
N ASP A 161 5.40 20.01 -28.10
CA ASP A 161 4.50 19.95 -29.25
C ASP A 161 5.24 20.55 -30.44
N GLY A 162 5.68 19.68 -31.36
CA GLY A 162 6.12 20.08 -32.68
C GLY A 162 4.93 20.60 -33.49
N PRO A 163 5.11 21.58 -34.38
CA PRO A 163 3.99 22.17 -35.10
C PRO A 163 3.32 21.14 -36.00
N LEU A 164 1.99 21.11 -35.95
CA LEU A 164 1.14 20.47 -36.95
C LEU A 164 1.40 21.13 -38.30
N ASP A 165 2.03 20.38 -39.21
CA ASP A 165 2.15 20.75 -40.62
C ASP A 165 0.83 20.44 -41.32
N THR A 166 0.16 21.49 -41.81
CA THR A 166 -0.92 21.45 -42.80
C THR A 166 -0.64 22.48 -43.87
#